data_AF-A0A1H3IQH4-F1
#
_entry.id   AF-A0A1H3IQH4-F1
#
_cell.length_a   1.000
_cell.length_b   1.000
_cell.length_c   1.000
_cell.angle_alpha   90.00
_cell.angle_beta   90.00
_cell.angle_gamma   90.00
#
_symmetry.space_group_name_H-M   'P 1'
#
loop_
_entity.id
_entity.type
_entity.pdbx_description
1 polymer ?
#
loop_
_entity_poly.entity_id
_entity_poly.type
_entity_poly.pdbx_seq_one_letter_code
_entity_poly.pdbx_strand_id
1 'polypeptide(L)'
;MRKVLLQRRLPVVAALAAAVTVVPASMPFADAASPMSGTVGDQATTTTWSAGPFAVPNVTGAAGDPVCDVPASCDDYALHVATPAGYGTGHQLSISISWPNTAADFDLYVLDAAGNVVGTSASSADPEQVVLPPDTGDYTVRVVPYLPLGESFTGTAQLTTPPANPAPATFPAPGYANYAAPESLADAHNAGEPSIGVDPTTGAVMYQAYTSTYRVGFGAGGASWQDKSASAANGCPQGSTTSLDPILFTDRTTGRTFESQLAGKAALTCYTDDDGDTWTPTTGAGINSGVDHQTIGGGPFADNGVGALTSYPNAVYYCSQDIADALCASSHDGGLTYGPAVPIYDLTQCGGLHGHVKVDPVSGTVYVPNKGCGAGQAVAVSEDNGLH
;
A
#
# COMPACT_ATOMS: atom_id res chain seq x y z
N MET A 1 33.68 -45.14 76.58
CA MET A 1 33.65 -46.58 76.91
C MET A 1 32.89 -47.34 75.83
N ARG A 2 33.53 -48.34 75.18
CA ARG A 2 32.96 -49.53 74.50
C ARG A 2 31.90 -49.28 73.39
N LYS A 3 31.95 -49.84 72.18
CA LYS A 3 32.54 -51.07 71.64
C LYS A 3 32.59 -50.94 70.09
N VAL A 4 33.64 -51.49 69.49
CA VAL A 4 33.71 -51.84 68.06
C VAL A 4 32.77 -53.01 67.77
N LEU A 5 32.07 -53.04 66.63
CA LEU A 5 31.90 -54.27 65.85
C LEU A 5 31.59 -53.99 64.37
N LEU A 6 32.36 -54.68 63.54
CA LEU A 6 32.34 -54.80 62.08
C LEU A 6 31.15 -55.68 61.62
N GLN A 7 30.55 -55.43 60.44
CA GLN A 7 30.41 -56.44 59.38
C GLN A 7 29.75 -55.92 58.08
N ARG A 8 30.44 -56.22 56.97
CA ARG A 8 30.10 -56.26 55.52
C ARG A 8 29.00 -57.33 55.25
N ARG A 9 28.16 -57.40 54.20
CA ARG A 9 28.18 -56.95 52.78
C ARG A 9 26.83 -57.32 52.06
N LEU A 10 26.53 -56.58 50.97
CA LEU A 10 25.84 -56.94 49.69
C LEU A 10 24.29 -56.96 49.57
N PRO A 11 23.73 -56.75 48.34
CA PRO A 11 22.77 -55.68 48.04
C PRO A 11 21.39 -56.20 47.60
N VAL A 12 20.37 -55.34 47.68
CA VAL A 12 19.08 -55.59 47.05
C VAL A 12 18.82 -54.47 46.05
N VAL A 13 18.83 -54.86 44.77
CA VAL A 13 18.34 -54.06 43.65
C VAL A 13 16.82 -54.02 43.76
N ALA A 14 16.24 -52.86 44.05
CA ALA A 14 14.81 -52.63 43.99
C ALA A 14 14.49 -51.84 42.71
N ALA A 15 13.74 -52.48 41.81
CA ALA A 15 13.20 -51.85 40.61
C ALA A 15 12.17 -50.79 40.99
N LEU A 16 12.40 -49.52 40.61
CA LEU A 16 11.37 -48.49 40.62
C LEU A 16 10.52 -48.64 39.36
N ALA A 17 9.29 -49.15 39.54
CA ALA A 17 8.23 -48.96 38.56
C ALA A 17 7.76 -47.49 38.65
N ALA A 18 8.11 -46.68 37.66
CA ALA A 18 7.53 -45.35 37.50
C ALA A 18 6.08 -45.50 37.02
N ALA A 19 5.13 -45.30 37.94
CA ALA A 19 3.73 -45.13 37.58
C ALA A 19 3.58 -43.81 36.79
N VAL A 20 3.44 -43.91 35.47
CA VAL A 20 2.99 -42.78 34.64
C VAL A 20 1.51 -42.60 34.90
N THR A 21 1.19 -41.72 35.85
CA THR A 21 -0.14 -41.13 35.96
C THR A 21 -0.34 -40.21 34.75
N VAL A 22 -1.05 -40.70 33.74
CA VAL A 22 -1.63 -39.85 32.69
C VAL A 22 -2.73 -39.03 33.37
N VAL A 23 -2.39 -37.80 33.78
CA VAL A 23 -3.40 -36.78 34.06
C VAL A 23 -3.93 -36.35 32.69
N PRO A 24 -5.23 -36.53 32.38
CA PRO A 24 -5.77 -35.91 31.19
C PRO A 24 -5.65 -34.40 31.37
N ALA A 25 -4.73 -33.76 30.65
CA ALA A 25 -4.76 -32.32 30.49
C ALA A 25 -6.07 -32.02 29.75
N SER A 26 -7.03 -31.42 30.45
CA SER A 26 -8.19 -30.80 29.81
C SER A 26 -7.65 -29.73 28.87
N MET A 27 -7.63 -30.03 27.57
CA MET A 27 -7.42 -29.00 26.56
C MET A 27 -8.52 -27.96 26.77
N PRO A 28 -8.22 -26.66 26.94
CA PRO A 28 -9.26 -25.65 26.98
C PRO A 28 -10.02 -25.76 25.65
N PHE A 29 -11.32 -26.02 25.72
CA PHE A 29 -12.18 -25.85 24.56
C PHE A 29 -12.15 -24.35 24.22
N ALA A 30 -12.08 -24.02 22.93
CA ALA A 30 -12.24 -22.63 22.52
C ALA A 30 -13.64 -22.18 22.94
N ASP A 31 -13.72 -21.09 23.70
CA ASP A 31 -15.00 -20.47 24.01
C ASP A 31 -15.46 -19.66 22.79
N ALA A 32 -16.72 -19.83 22.41
CA ALA A 32 -17.37 -18.98 21.42
C ALA A 32 -17.47 -17.53 21.93
N ALA A 33 -17.82 -16.62 21.02
CA ALA A 33 -18.03 -15.21 21.32
C ALA A 33 -18.78 -14.99 22.63
N SER A 34 -18.18 -14.19 23.51
CA SER A 34 -18.75 -13.76 24.78
C SER A 34 -18.73 -12.22 24.86
N PRO A 35 -19.90 -11.56 24.84
CA PRO A 35 -21.22 -12.12 24.54
C PRO A 35 -21.31 -12.65 23.11
N MET A 36 -22.25 -13.56 22.84
CA MET A 36 -22.46 -14.16 21.51
C MET A 36 -23.17 -13.23 20.50
N SER A 37 -23.66 -12.09 20.98
CA SER A 37 -24.35 -11.10 20.15
C SER A 37 -24.23 -9.71 20.75
N GLY A 38 -24.49 -8.69 19.94
CA GLY A 38 -24.65 -7.33 20.41
C GLY A 38 -25.23 -6.42 19.36
N THR A 39 -25.44 -5.17 19.76
CA THR A 39 -26.11 -4.17 18.93
C THR A 39 -25.30 -2.89 18.93
N VAL A 40 -25.16 -2.29 17.75
CA VAL A 40 -24.72 -0.91 17.60
C VAL A 40 -25.84 -0.06 17.01
N GLY A 41 -25.97 1.16 17.49
CA GLY A 41 -26.96 2.12 17.01
C GLY A 41 -26.60 3.54 17.42
N ASP A 42 -27.42 4.50 17.02
CA ASP A 42 -27.21 5.94 17.29
C ASP A 42 -27.15 6.30 18.79
N GLN A 43 -27.75 5.47 19.65
CA GLN A 43 -27.72 5.64 21.12
C GLN A 43 -26.63 4.81 21.82
N ALA A 44 -26.12 3.77 21.15
CA ALA A 44 -25.13 2.85 21.69
C ALA A 44 -24.18 2.47 20.55
N THR A 45 -23.13 3.28 20.38
CA THR A 45 -22.33 3.24 19.15
C THR A 45 -21.26 2.16 19.14
N THR A 46 -21.07 1.42 20.23
CA THR A 46 -20.01 0.41 20.34
C THR A 46 -20.52 -0.84 21.04
N THR A 47 -20.10 -2.00 20.55
CA THR A 47 -20.19 -3.29 21.25
C THR A 47 -18.85 -4.01 21.16
N THR A 48 -18.53 -4.81 22.17
CA THR A 48 -17.29 -5.59 22.23
C THR A 48 -17.58 -7.03 22.62
N TRP A 49 -16.74 -7.93 22.15
CA TRP A 49 -16.77 -9.35 22.52
C TRP A 49 -15.36 -9.94 22.53
N SER A 50 -15.22 -11.14 23.07
CA SER A 50 -13.99 -11.93 23.02
C SER A 50 -14.31 -13.39 22.75
N ALA A 51 -13.41 -14.11 22.10
CA ALA A 51 -13.52 -15.55 21.90
C ALA A 51 -12.14 -16.22 22.01
N GLY A 52 -12.13 -17.55 22.10
CA GLY A 52 -10.94 -18.38 22.26
C GLY A 52 -10.72 -18.83 23.72
N PRO A 53 -9.57 -19.46 24.03
CA PRO A 53 -8.40 -19.58 23.16
C PRO A 53 -8.59 -20.57 22.01
N PHE A 54 -8.04 -20.27 20.84
CA PHE A 54 -8.05 -21.16 19.67
C PHE A 54 -6.71 -21.86 19.49
N ALA A 55 -6.70 -23.20 19.51
CA ALA A 55 -5.47 -23.99 19.38
C ALA A 55 -5.30 -24.64 17.99
N VAL A 56 -6.36 -24.68 17.19
CA VAL A 56 -6.38 -25.41 15.91
C VAL A 56 -6.47 -24.41 14.76
N PRO A 57 -5.48 -24.37 13.85
CA PRO A 57 -5.53 -23.56 12.62
C PRO A 57 -6.70 -23.94 11.70
N ASN A 58 -7.33 -22.94 11.10
CA ASN A 58 -8.24 -23.08 9.96
C ASN A 58 -7.70 -22.32 8.74
N VAL A 59 -6.99 -23.04 7.87
CA VAL A 59 -6.33 -22.46 6.68
C VAL A 59 -7.21 -22.49 5.42
N THR A 60 -8.49 -22.85 5.54
CA THR A 60 -9.36 -23.07 4.38
C THR A 60 -9.64 -21.80 3.58
N GLY A 61 -9.56 -20.62 4.23
CA GLY A 61 -9.70 -19.31 3.58
C GLY A 61 -8.67 -19.04 2.48
N ALA A 62 -7.52 -19.75 2.48
CA ALA A 62 -6.49 -19.58 1.45
C ALA A 62 -6.93 -20.10 0.05
N ALA A 63 -8.02 -20.88 -0.04
CA ALA A 63 -8.53 -21.47 -1.28
C ALA A 63 -9.91 -20.92 -1.70
N GLY A 64 -10.45 -19.92 -1.01
CA GLY A 64 -11.80 -19.38 -1.22
C GLY A 64 -12.48 -19.02 0.10
N ASP A 65 -13.81 -19.00 0.14
CA ASP A 65 -14.54 -18.72 1.38
C ASP A 65 -14.18 -19.74 2.49
N PRO A 66 -13.96 -19.29 3.74
CA PRO A 66 -13.55 -20.17 4.82
C PRO A 66 -14.64 -21.18 5.16
N VAL A 67 -14.23 -22.43 5.37
CA VAL A 67 -15.10 -23.52 5.79
C VAL A 67 -15.17 -23.54 7.32
N CYS A 68 -16.38 -23.34 7.85
CA CYS A 68 -16.65 -23.22 9.29
C CYS A 68 -17.65 -24.27 9.80
N ASP A 69 -17.52 -25.52 9.32
CA ASP A 69 -18.50 -26.59 9.55
C ASP A 69 -18.17 -27.52 10.73
N VAL A 70 -17.00 -27.33 11.36
CA VAL A 70 -16.59 -28.08 12.56
C VAL A 70 -16.52 -27.17 13.79
N PRO A 71 -16.77 -27.70 15.01
CA PRO A 71 -16.69 -26.89 16.21
C PRO A 71 -15.33 -26.20 16.37
N ALA A 72 -15.35 -24.92 16.73
CA ALA A 72 -14.17 -24.08 16.93
C ALA A 72 -13.27 -23.86 15.69
N SER A 73 -13.69 -24.23 14.48
CA SER A 73 -12.95 -23.84 13.27
C SER A 73 -13.10 -22.36 12.93
N CYS A 74 -14.12 -21.70 13.47
CA CYS A 74 -14.39 -20.26 13.37
C CYS A 74 -15.16 -19.82 14.62
N ASP A 75 -15.16 -18.52 14.89
CA ASP A 75 -16.06 -17.85 15.83
C ASP A 75 -17.06 -17.00 15.06
N ASP A 76 -18.35 -17.06 15.43
CA ASP A 76 -19.41 -16.24 14.83
C ASP A 76 -20.07 -15.39 15.91
N TYR A 77 -19.97 -14.07 15.75
CA TYR A 77 -20.64 -13.06 16.58
C TYR A 77 -21.83 -12.45 15.82
N ALA A 78 -23.01 -12.51 16.43
CA ALA A 78 -24.22 -11.93 15.83
C ALA A 78 -24.31 -10.42 16.13
N LEU A 79 -24.11 -9.60 15.09
CA LEU A 79 -24.15 -8.14 15.18
C LEU A 79 -25.46 -7.61 14.60
N HIS A 80 -26.21 -6.86 15.41
CA HIS A 80 -27.35 -6.07 14.92
C HIS A 80 -26.95 -4.60 14.75
N VAL A 81 -27.23 -4.02 13.59
CA VAL A 81 -27.03 -2.59 13.31
C VAL A 81 -28.38 -1.89 13.28
N ALA A 82 -28.61 -1.00 14.25
CA ALA A 82 -29.85 -0.25 14.45
C ALA A 82 -29.62 1.25 14.20
N THR A 83 -29.56 1.65 12.93
CA THR A 83 -29.25 3.01 12.49
C THR A 83 -30.45 3.64 11.78
N PRO A 84 -30.72 4.93 11.98
CA PRO A 84 -31.77 5.63 11.24
C PRO A 84 -31.50 5.65 9.73
N ALA A 85 -32.55 5.79 8.92
CA ALA A 85 -32.41 6.00 7.49
C ALA A 85 -31.52 7.23 7.20
N GLY A 86 -30.52 7.05 6.33
CA GLY A 86 -29.56 8.11 5.97
C GLY A 86 -28.40 8.30 6.94
N TYR A 87 -28.27 7.50 8.00
CA TYR A 87 -27.18 7.63 8.98
C TYR A 87 -25.77 7.56 8.34
N GLY A 88 -25.63 6.77 7.27
CA GLY A 88 -24.38 6.60 6.52
C GLY A 88 -23.84 7.85 5.81
N THR A 89 -24.58 8.97 5.73
CA THR A 89 -24.06 10.21 5.11
C THR A 89 -22.93 10.87 5.90
N GLY A 90 -22.75 10.50 7.16
CA GLY A 90 -21.70 11.04 8.03
C GLY A 90 -21.13 10.03 9.02
N HIS A 91 -21.46 8.75 8.86
CA HIS A 91 -21.03 7.68 9.75
C HIS A 91 -20.69 6.42 8.97
N GLN A 92 -19.85 5.58 9.53
CA GLN A 92 -19.46 4.28 9.02
C GLN A 92 -19.48 3.25 10.15
N LEU A 93 -19.68 1.98 9.80
CA LEU A 93 -19.52 0.86 10.71
C LEU A 93 -18.09 0.35 10.58
N SER A 94 -17.33 0.38 11.67
CA SER A 94 -16.00 -0.21 11.78
C SER A 94 -16.09 -1.46 12.65
N ILE A 95 -15.61 -2.59 12.13
CA ILE A 95 -15.50 -3.84 12.85
C ILE A 95 -14.02 -4.22 12.86
N SER A 96 -13.46 -4.45 14.04
CA SER A 96 -12.05 -4.82 14.20
C SER A 96 -11.87 -5.94 15.20
N ILE A 97 -10.88 -6.79 14.98
CA ILE A 97 -10.43 -7.79 15.95
C ILE A 97 -8.94 -7.59 16.23
N SER A 98 -8.54 -7.83 17.47
CA SER A 98 -7.15 -7.70 17.89
C SER A 98 -6.75 -8.82 18.83
N TRP A 99 -5.49 -9.22 18.82
CA TRP A 99 -4.97 -10.31 19.66
C TRP A 99 -3.60 -10.00 20.26
N PRO A 100 -3.22 -10.59 21.41
CA PRO A 100 -2.01 -10.17 22.12
C PRO A 100 -0.68 -10.51 21.44
N ASN A 101 -0.61 -11.63 20.72
CA ASN A 101 0.61 -12.16 20.14
C ASN A 101 0.63 -11.91 18.63
N THR A 102 1.44 -10.96 18.17
CA THR A 102 1.52 -10.57 16.75
C THR A 102 2.07 -11.67 15.82
N ALA A 103 2.55 -12.80 16.34
CA ALA A 103 2.89 -13.98 15.54
C ALA A 103 1.69 -14.90 15.28
N ALA A 104 0.59 -14.72 16.02
CA ALA A 104 -0.69 -15.36 15.72
C ALA A 104 -1.40 -14.61 14.59
N ASP A 105 -2.37 -15.28 13.98
CA ASP A 105 -3.09 -14.78 12.81
C ASP A 105 -4.56 -15.18 12.88
N PHE A 106 -5.45 -14.20 12.68
CA PHE A 106 -6.88 -14.36 12.67
C PHE A 106 -7.46 -13.54 11.52
N ASP A 107 -8.26 -14.16 10.67
CA ASP A 107 -8.95 -13.45 9.59
C ASP A 107 -10.35 -13.00 10.03
N LEU A 108 -10.78 -11.84 9.53
CA LEU A 108 -12.08 -11.24 9.77
C LEU A 108 -12.96 -11.28 8.52
N TYR A 109 -14.18 -11.79 8.66
CA TYR A 109 -15.22 -11.79 7.63
C TYR A 109 -16.51 -11.20 8.20
N VAL A 110 -17.22 -10.41 7.40
CA VAL A 110 -18.53 -9.88 7.75
C VAL A 110 -19.52 -10.39 6.71
N LEU A 111 -20.52 -11.13 7.18
CA LEU A 111 -21.56 -11.72 6.33
C LEU A 111 -22.88 -10.98 6.54
N ASP A 112 -23.64 -10.80 5.47
CA ASP A 112 -25.03 -10.32 5.54
C ASP A 112 -25.97 -11.42 6.07
N ALA A 113 -27.24 -11.06 6.28
CA ALA A 113 -28.28 -11.99 6.74
C ALA A 113 -28.56 -13.17 5.78
N ALA A 114 -28.13 -13.08 4.51
CA ALA A 114 -28.23 -14.17 3.54
C ALA A 114 -26.99 -15.08 3.54
N GLY A 115 -25.96 -14.74 4.32
CA GLY A 115 -24.71 -15.48 4.41
C GLY A 115 -23.69 -15.09 3.35
N ASN A 116 -23.89 -14.00 2.61
CA ASN A 116 -22.90 -13.51 1.64
C ASN A 116 -21.85 -12.67 2.37
N VAL A 117 -20.57 -12.83 2.01
CA VAL A 117 -19.50 -11.96 2.52
C VAL A 117 -19.66 -10.56 1.94
N VAL A 118 -19.83 -9.57 2.81
CA VAL A 118 -19.96 -8.14 2.47
C VAL A 118 -18.75 -7.31 2.88
N GLY A 119 -17.83 -7.90 3.66
CA GLY A 119 -16.53 -7.32 3.96
C GLY A 119 -15.58 -8.39 4.50
N THR A 120 -14.29 -8.23 4.25
CA THR A 120 -13.26 -9.17 4.71
C THR A 120 -11.95 -8.42 4.94
N SER A 121 -11.17 -8.91 5.90
CA SER A 121 -9.80 -8.51 6.19
C SER A 121 -9.09 -9.79 6.62
N ALA A 122 -8.30 -10.38 5.72
CA ALA A 122 -7.63 -11.66 5.88
C ALA A 122 -6.14 -11.48 5.56
N SER A 123 -5.48 -10.67 6.38
CA SER A 123 -4.07 -10.33 6.27
C SER A 123 -3.32 -10.90 7.48
N SER A 124 -2.07 -10.53 7.68
CA SER A 124 -1.33 -10.84 8.92
C SER A 124 -1.26 -9.64 9.87
N ALA A 125 -2.17 -8.66 9.72
CA ALA A 125 -2.13 -7.40 10.45
C ALA A 125 -2.96 -7.48 11.74
N ASP A 126 -2.45 -6.88 12.81
CA ASP A 126 -3.17 -6.69 14.06
C ASP A 126 -3.37 -5.18 14.31
N PRO A 127 -4.61 -4.66 14.32
CA PRO A 127 -5.87 -5.39 14.17
C PRO A 127 -6.24 -5.70 12.72
N GLU A 128 -7.00 -6.78 12.51
CA GLU A 128 -7.80 -6.92 11.29
C GLU A 128 -9.01 -5.98 11.36
N GLN A 129 -9.33 -5.29 10.27
CA GLN A 129 -10.38 -4.28 10.25
C GLN A 129 -11.19 -4.25 8.96
N VAL A 130 -12.52 -4.24 9.11
CA VAL A 130 -13.48 -4.04 8.02
C VAL A 130 -14.30 -2.78 8.29
N VAL A 131 -14.46 -1.94 7.26
CA VAL A 131 -15.31 -0.74 7.30
C VAL A 131 -16.44 -0.88 6.28
N LEU A 132 -17.68 -0.72 6.73
CA LEU A 132 -18.90 -0.84 5.92
C LEU A 132 -19.81 0.38 6.09
N PRO A 133 -20.75 0.62 5.15
CA PRO A 133 -21.89 1.47 5.43
C PRO A 133 -22.64 0.96 6.68
N PRO A 134 -23.11 1.85 7.57
CA PRO A 134 -23.81 1.45 8.78
C PRO A 134 -25.29 1.19 8.45
N ASP A 135 -25.55 0.33 7.47
CA ASP A 135 -26.90 -0.01 7.03
C ASP A 135 -27.59 -0.85 8.10
N THR A 136 -28.88 -0.57 8.33
CA THR A 136 -29.62 -1.34 9.34
C THR A 136 -29.81 -2.77 8.87
N GLY A 137 -29.50 -3.72 9.74
CA GLY A 137 -29.59 -5.14 9.42
C GLY A 137 -28.88 -6.02 10.44
N ASP A 138 -29.02 -7.33 10.22
CA ASP A 138 -28.29 -8.35 10.96
C ASP A 138 -27.09 -8.82 10.14
N TYR A 139 -25.95 -8.93 10.83
CA TYR A 139 -24.68 -9.36 10.27
C TYR A 139 -24.09 -10.48 11.12
N THR A 140 -23.32 -11.36 10.48
CA THR A 140 -22.44 -12.30 11.19
C THR A 140 -21.01 -11.81 11.05
N VAL A 141 -20.40 -11.46 12.19
CA VAL A 141 -18.96 -11.21 12.24
C VAL A 141 -18.26 -12.53 12.52
N ARG A 142 -17.61 -13.06 11.50
CA ARG A 142 -16.92 -14.34 11.52
C ARG A 142 -15.43 -14.13 11.64
N VAL A 143 -14.84 -14.78 12.63
CA VAL A 143 -13.38 -14.77 12.86
C VAL A 143 -12.83 -16.15 12.61
N VAL A 144 -11.85 -16.25 11.73
CA VAL A 144 -11.20 -17.52 11.35
C VAL A 144 -9.83 -17.56 12.02
N PRO A 145 -9.58 -18.53 12.93
CA PRO A 145 -8.27 -18.73 13.52
C PRO A 145 -7.29 -19.32 12.49
N TYR A 146 -6.72 -18.49 11.61
CA TYR A 146 -5.84 -18.94 10.52
C TYR A 146 -4.55 -19.56 11.06
N LEU A 147 -3.89 -18.88 12.01
CA LEU A 147 -2.74 -19.40 12.77
C LEU A 147 -2.84 -18.91 14.22
N PRO A 148 -3.75 -19.47 15.05
CA PRO A 148 -4.14 -18.82 16.29
C PRO A 148 -3.14 -19.00 17.44
N LEU A 149 -2.23 -19.97 17.36
CA LEU A 149 -1.18 -20.24 18.36
C LEU A 149 -1.66 -20.41 19.82
N GLY A 150 -2.93 -20.73 20.06
CA GLY A 150 -3.51 -20.81 21.41
C GLY A 150 -4.04 -19.48 21.94
N GLU A 151 -4.09 -18.44 21.12
CA GLU A 151 -4.54 -17.10 21.51
C GLU A 151 -6.06 -16.96 21.52
N SER A 152 -6.51 -15.96 22.28
CA SER A 152 -7.85 -15.37 22.20
C SER A 152 -7.77 -14.05 21.44
N PHE A 153 -8.89 -13.61 20.89
CA PHE A 153 -9.01 -12.28 20.31
C PHE A 153 -10.08 -11.45 21.04
N THR A 154 -10.00 -10.13 20.88
CA THR A 154 -11.04 -9.17 21.26
C THR A 154 -11.59 -8.50 20.02
N GLY A 155 -12.91 -8.58 19.82
CA GLY A 155 -13.63 -7.91 18.75
C GLY A 155 -14.31 -6.64 19.23
N THR A 156 -14.36 -5.63 18.36
CA THR A 156 -15.09 -4.38 18.55
C THR A 156 -15.85 -4.04 17.28
N ALA A 157 -17.15 -3.78 17.41
CA ALA A 157 -17.95 -3.15 16.36
C ALA A 157 -18.35 -1.76 16.83
N GLN A 158 -18.09 -0.74 16.01
CA GLN A 158 -18.29 0.65 16.37
C GLN A 158 -18.81 1.49 15.19
N LEU A 159 -19.80 2.33 15.46
CA LEU A 159 -20.19 3.42 14.57
C LEU A 159 -19.25 4.61 14.79
N THR A 160 -18.51 4.97 13.75
CA THR A 160 -17.58 6.10 13.76
C THR A 160 -18.01 7.16 12.76
N THR A 161 -17.64 8.42 13.02
CA THR A 161 -17.68 9.46 12.00
C THR A 161 -16.41 9.36 11.16
N PRO A 162 -16.48 9.35 9.82
CA PRO A 162 -15.30 9.53 9.00
C PRO A 162 -14.54 10.78 9.44
N PRO A 163 -13.20 10.79 9.43
CA PRO A 163 -12.44 11.99 9.75
C PRO A 163 -12.91 13.15 8.88
N ALA A 164 -13.15 14.30 9.50
CA ALA A 164 -13.52 15.50 8.76
C ALA A 164 -12.42 15.79 7.74
N ASN A 165 -12.81 16.07 6.49
CA ASN A 165 -11.88 16.64 5.54
C ASN A 165 -11.20 17.85 6.19
N PRO A 166 -9.88 18.01 6.03
CA PRO A 166 -9.20 19.18 6.55
C PRO A 166 -9.94 20.44 6.07
N ALA A 167 -10.13 21.40 6.98
CA ALA A 167 -10.82 22.64 6.65
C ALA A 167 -10.18 23.23 5.38
N PRO A 168 -10.97 23.67 4.39
CA PRO A 168 -10.43 24.36 3.23
C PRO A 168 -9.52 25.47 3.73
N ALA A 169 -8.26 25.47 3.30
CA ALA A 169 -7.32 26.47 3.75
C ALA A 169 -7.90 27.87 3.46
N THR A 170 -7.85 28.77 4.45
CA THR A 170 -8.36 30.14 4.36
C THR A 170 -7.39 31.02 3.55
N PHE A 171 -7.11 30.62 2.32
CA PHE A 171 -6.50 31.50 1.34
C PHE A 171 -7.61 32.34 0.69
N PRO A 172 -7.32 33.57 0.23
CA PRO A 172 -8.22 34.28 -0.68
C PRO A 172 -8.64 33.30 -1.77
N ALA A 173 -9.94 33.23 -2.08
CA ALA A 173 -10.46 32.26 -3.06
C ALA A 173 -9.51 32.21 -4.26
N PRO A 174 -8.83 31.08 -4.52
CA PRO A 174 -7.85 31.03 -5.58
C PRO A 174 -8.57 31.41 -6.88
N GLY A 175 -8.11 32.49 -7.51
CA GLY A 175 -8.55 32.84 -8.84
C GLY A 175 -8.00 31.80 -9.80
N TYR A 176 -8.85 31.19 -10.61
CA TYR A 176 -8.40 30.37 -11.73
C TYR A 176 -8.12 31.31 -12.91
N ALA A 177 -6.90 31.27 -13.42
CA ALA A 177 -6.51 31.95 -14.63
C ALA A 177 -5.85 30.94 -15.56
N ASN A 178 -6.30 30.92 -16.82
CA ASN A 178 -5.68 30.11 -17.85
C ASN A 178 -4.52 30.90 -18.45
N TYR A 179 -3.33 30.35 -18.31
CA TYR A 179 -2.14 30.85 -18.98
C TYR A 179 -1.78 29.87 -20.08
N ALA A 180 -2.08 30.21 -21.33
CA ALA A 180 -1.73 29.36 -22.46
C ALA A 180 -0.26 29.60 -22.87
N ALA A 181 0.42 28.54 -23.33
CA ALA A 181 1.71 28.68 -23.98
C ALA A 181 1.57 29.55 -25.26
N PRO A 182 2.52 30.45 -25.55
CA PRO A 182 2.49 31.23 -26.78
C PRO A 182 2.62 30.36 -28.03
N GLU A 183 1.90 30.71 -29.10
CA GLU A 183 1.97 30.05 -30.43
C GLU A 183 3.38 29.94 -31.02
N SER A 184 4.32 30.77 -30.54
CA SER A 184 5.71 30.76 -30.97
C SER A 184 6.50 29.57 -30.43
N LEU A 185 5.99 28.84 -29.43
CA LEU A 185 6.61 27.65 -28.88
C LEU A 185 6.12 26.40 -29.63
N ALA A 186 7.03 25.51 -29.99
CA ALA A 186 6.68 24.19 -30.54
C ALA A 186 5.84 23.40 -29.53
N ASP A 187 4.83 22.66 -29.98
CA ASP A 187 3.88 21.88 -29.15
C ASP A 187 2.94 22.68 -28.23
N ALA A 188 2.82 24.01 -28.40
CA ALA A 188 1.94 24.85 -27.56
C ALA A 188 0.47 24.37 -27.48
N HIS A 189 -0.02 23.67 -28.51
CA HIS A 189 -1.37 23.08 -28.59
C HIS A 189 -1.36 21.58 -28.85
N ASN A 190 -0.24 20.92 -28.58
CA ASN A 190 -0.05 19.50 -28.86
C ASN A 190 0.68 18.87 -27.68
N ALA A 191 0.10 18.94 -26.48
CA ALA A 191 0.80 18.44 -25.30
C ALA A 191 0.85 16.90 -25.24
N GLY A 192 -0.06 16.19 -25.92
CA GLY A 192 -0.16 14.72 -25.85
C GLY A 192 -0.53 14.24 -24.45
N GLU A 193 0.48 13.99 -23.63
CA GLU A 193 0.39 13.64 -22.21
C GLU A 193 0.99 14.75 -21.33
N PRO A 194 0.22 15.81 -21.02
CA PRO A 194 0.74 16.95 -20.28
C PRO A 194 1.05 16.58 -18.83
N SER A 195 2.25 16.90 -18.39
CA SER A 195 2.68 16.71 -17.01
C SER A 195 3.39 17.95 -16.48
N ILE A 196 3.24 18.20 -15.18
CA ILE A 196 3.73 19.41 -14.53
C ILE A 196 4.50 19.05 -13.26
N GLY A 197 5.60 19.75 -13.03
CA GLY A 197 6.41 19.66 -11.83
C GLY A 197 6.81 21.06 -11.36
N VAL A 198 7.13 21.19 -10.07
CA VAL A 198 7.52 22.47 -9.46
C VAL A 198 8.79 22.24 -8.66
N ASP A 199 9.84 22.99 -8.99
CA ASP A 199 11.04 23.05 -8.16
C ASP A 199 10.72 23.87 -6.89
N PRO A 200 10.82 23.29 -5.68
CA PRO A 200 10.49 23.97 -4.43
C PRO A 200 11.53 25.04 -4.04
N THR A 201 12.75 24.97 -4.57
CA THR A 201 13.88 25.87 -4.29
C THR A 201 13.77 27.14 -5.12
N THR A 202 13.51 27.01 -6.41
CA THR A 202 13.46 28.15 -7.34
C THR A 202 12.03 28.65 -7.58
N GLY A 203 11.03 27.81 -7.35
CA GLY A 203 9.64 28.05 -7.72
C GLY A 203 9.37 27.92 -9.22
N ALA A 204 10.33 27.41 -10.00
CA ALA A 204 10.14 27.16 -11.41
C ALA A 204 9.09 26.07 -11.63
N VAL A 205 8.17 26.32 -12.55
CA VAL A 205 7.17 25.34 -12.96
C VAL A 205 7.63 24.73 -14.28
N MET A 206 7.89 23.43 -14.27
CA MET A 206 8.30 22.67 -15.44
C MET A 206 7.09 21.97 -16.04
N TYR A 207 6.91 22.09 -17.36
CA TYR A 207 5.74 21.57 -18.07
C TYR A 207 6.18 20.79 -19.31
N GLN A 208 5.72 19.55 -19.44
CA GLN A 208 5.93 18.73 -20.63
C GLN A 208 4.78 18.91 -21.61
N ALA A 209 5.12 19.15 -22.87
CA ALA A 209 4.20 19.24 -23.99
C ALA A 209 4.75 18.41 -25.16
N TYR A 210 4.30 17.17 -25.28
CA TYR A 210 4.84 16.21 -26.25
C TYR A 210 6.36 16.10 -26.12
N THR A 211 7.11 16.45 -27.16
CA THR A 211 8.58 16.47 -27.11
C THR A 211 9.14 17.72 -26.43
N SER A 212 8.37 18.79 -26.31
CA SER A 212 8.83 20.06 -25.75
C SER A 212 8.74 20.10 -24.23
N THR A 213 9.75 20.68 -23.58
CA THR A 213 9.73 20.96 -22.14
C THR A 213 9.82 22.46 -21.92
N TYR A 214 8.91 23.03 -21.12
CA TYR A 214 8.90 24.45 -20.84
C TYR A 214 9.16 24.74 -19.37
N ARG A 215 9.80 25.89 -19.12
CA ARG A 215 9.81 26.55 -17.82
C ARG A 215 8.81 27.69 -17.82
N VAL A 216 7.92 27.69 -16.83
CA VAL A 216 6.84 28.67 -16.64
C VAL A 216 7.07 29.43 -15.35
N GLY A 217 7.13 30.76 -15.47
CA GLY A 217 7.16 31.68 -14.33
C GLY A 217 5.83 32.38 -14.17
N PHE A 218 5.32 32.49 -12.94
CA PHE A 218 4.07 33.19 -12.64
C PHE A 218 4.34 34.47 -11.84
N GLY A 219 3.78 35.59 -12.29
CA GLY A 219 3.89 36.87 -11.59
C GLY A 219 2.65 37.74 -11.77
N ALA A 220 2.69 38.96 -11.21
CA ALA A 220 1.56 39.90 -11.29
C ALA A 220 1.15 40.27 -12.72
N GLY A 221 2.06 40.13 -13.70
CA GLY A 221 1.81 40.35 -15.13
C GLY A 221 1.31 39.12 -15.91
N GLY A 222 1.08 37.98 -15.23
CA GLY A 222 0.69 36.72 -15.86
C GLY A 222 1.82 35.68 -15.89
N ALA A 223 1.80 34.80 -16.88
CA ALA A 223 2.80 33.75 -17.04
C ALA A 223 3.84 34.08 -18.12
N SER A 224 5.10 33.78 -17.83
CA SER A 224 6.19 33.81 -18.80
C SER A 224 6.61 32.39 -19.15
N TRP A 225 6.63 32.05 -20.43
CA TRP A 225 6.98 30.72 -20.93
C TRP A 225 8.35 30.74 -21.61
N GLN A 226 9.17 29.74 -21.34
CA GLN A 226 10.48 29.57 -21.96
C GLN A 226 10.65 28.13 -22.41
N ASP A 227 11.13 27.93 -23.63
CA ASP A 227 11.56 26.61 -24.10
C ASP A 227 12.84 26.19 -23.34
N LYS A 228 12.76 25.03 -22.70
CA LYS A 228 13.80 24.37 -21.92
C LYS A 228 13.94 22.90 -22.31
N SER A 229 13.53 22.55 -23.51
CA SER A 229 13.63 21.21 -24.06
C SER A 229 15.08 20.70 -24.00
N ALA A 230 15.23 19.44 -23.65
CA ALA A 230 16.51 18.78 -23.64
C ALA A 230 17.04 18.62 -25.07
N SER A 231 18.35 18.72 -25.24
CA SER A 231 18.99 18.63 -26.56
C SER A 231 20.47 18.32 -26.44
N ALA A 232 21.10 17.98 -27.55
CA ALA A 232 22.56 17.84 -27.59
C ALA A 232 23.30 19.11 -27.16
N ALA A 233 22.71 20.30 -27.38
CA ALA A 233 23.35 21.58 -27.08
C ALA A 233 23.41 21.91 -25.59
N ASN A 234 22.48 21.38 -24.79
CA ASN A 234 22.40 21.58 -23.34
C ASN A 234 22.66 20.28 -22.54
N GLY A 235 23.27 19.28 -23.17
CA GLY A 235 23.87 18.13 -22.48
C GLY A 235 23.15 16.79 -22.66
N CYS A 236 21.94 16.76 -23.23
CA CYS A 236 21.18 15.54 -23.41
C CYS A 236 20.75 15.29 -24.87
N PRO A 237 21.59 14.62 -25.68
CA PRO A 237 21.31 14.40 -27.11
C PRO A 237 20.12 13.48 -27.41
N GLN A 238 19.64 12.73 -26.42
CA GLN A 238 18.49 11.81 -26.57
C GLN A 238 17.14 12.46 -26.25
N GLY A 239 17.13 13.50 -25.42
CA GLY A 239 15.92 14.14 -24.91
C GLY A 239 15.15 14.91 -25.97
N SER A 240 13.84 15.09 -25.74
CA SER A 240 12.95 15.88 -26.62
C SER A 240 13.00 15.56 -28.12
N THR A 241 13.39 14.34 -28.52
CA THR A 241 13.58 13.99 -29.95
C THR A 241 12.37 13.30 -30.59
N THR A 242 11.76 12.36 -29.88
CA THR A 242 10.60 11.58 -30.32
C THR A 242 9.96 10.91 -29.11
N SER A 243 8.65 10.69 -29.13
CA SER A 243 7.93 10.07 -28.02
C SER A 243 6.74 9.26 -28.50
N LEU A 244 6.49 8.11 -27.85
CA LEU A 244 5.20 7.43 -27.92
C LEU A 244 4.23 7.96 -26.86
N ASP A 245 4.78 8.38 -25.72
CA ASP A 245 4.07 8.83 -24.53
C ASP A 245 5.10 9.65 -23.74
N PRO A 246 4.97 10.98 -23.58
CA PRO A 246 5.89 11.83 -22.83
C PRO A 246 5.52 11.94 -21.35
N ILE A 247 6.51 12.03 -20.45
CA ILE A 247 6.25 12.32 -19.04
C ILE A 247 7.33 13.20 -18.42
N LEU A 248 6.92 14.05 -17.48
CA LEU A 248 7.78 14.86 -16.64
C LEU A 248 7.41 14.69 -15.17
N PHE A 249 8.46 14.64 -14.35
CA PHE A 249 8.37 14.56 -12.91
C PHE A 249 9.39 15.50 -12.28
N THR A 250 8.98 16.25 -11.26
CA THR A 250 9.90 17.02 -10.40
C THR A 250 9.85 16.44 -8.99
N ASP A 251 11.02 16.10 -8.46
CA ASP A 251 11.19 15.67 -7.08
C ASP A 251 10.88 16.84 -6.14
N ARG A 252 9.85 16.64 -5.31
CA ARG A 252 9.31 17.69 -4.42
C ARG A 252 10.24 18.06 -3.26
N THR A 253 11.28 17.27 -3.01
CA THR A 253 12.25 17.53 -1.96
C THR A 253 13.51 18.20 -2.51
N THR A 254 13.98 17.77 -3.68
CA THR A 254 15.27 18.21 -4.23
C THR A 254 15.15 19.27 -5.33
N GLY A 255 14.01 19.34 -6.02
CA GLY A 255 13.82 20.18 -7.21
C GLY A 255 14.29 19.56 -8.52
N ARG A 256 15.00 18.42 -8.48
CA ARG A 256 15.43 17.73 -9.70
C ARG A 256 14.22 17.39 -10.58
N THR A 257 14.28 17.79 -11.84
CA THR A 257 13.24 17.51 -12.82
C THR A 257 13.72 16.51 -13.87
N PHE A 258 12.87 15.55 -14.20
CA PHE A 258 13.08 14.56 -15.25
C PHE A 258 12.13 14.84 -16.40
N GLU A 259 12.63 14.85 -17.63
CA GLU A 259 11.82 14.73 -18.84
C GLU A 259 12.12 13.38 -19.49
N SER A 260 11.09 12.69 -19.96
CA SER A 260 11.23 11.35 -20.50
C SER A 260 10.34 11.15 -21.70
N GLN A 261 10.92 10.59 -22.75
CA GLN A 261 10.20 10.22 -23.96
C GLN A 261 10.17 8.70 -24.13
N LEU A 262 8.99 8.10 -24.17
CA LEU A 262 8.85 6.66 -24.33
C LEU A 262 9.31 6.23 -25.73
N ALA A 263 10.16 5.21 -25.79
CA ALA A 263 10.78 4.70 -27.01
C ALA A 263 10.72 3.16 -27.06
N GLY A 264 9.50 2.61 -27.12
CA GLY A 264 9.27 1.17 -27.02
C GLY A 264 9.61 0.68 -25.61
N LYS A 265 10.41 -0.39 -25.47
CA LYS A 265 10.87 -0.90 -24.16
C LYS A 265 11.98 -0.07 -23.50
N ALA A 266 12.25 1.12 -24.03
CA ALA A 266 13.26 2.04 -23.54
C ALA A 266 12.64 3.42 -23.30
N ALA A 267 13.37 4.29 -22.61
CA ALA A 267 12.99 5.68 -22.43
C ALA A 267 14.19 6.60 -22.68
N LEU A 268 13.96 7.67 -23.43
CA LEU A 268 14.93 8.71 -23.68
C LEU A 268 14.79 9.77 -22.60
N THR A 269 15.34 9.46 -21.42
CA THR A 269 15.14 10.28 -20.22
C THR A 269 16.37 11.14 -19.91
N CYS A 270 16.12 12.39 -19.56
CA CYS A 270 17.10 13.36 -19.10
C CYS A 270 16.64 13.98 -17.77
N TYR A 271 17.57 14.39 -16.91
CA TYR A 271 17.24 15.21 -15.74
C TYR A 271 17.99 16.53 -15.72
N THR A 272 17.43 17.51 -15.02
CA THR A 272 18.00 18.82 -14.76
C THR A 272 17.91 19.15 -13.27
N ASP A 273 18.95 19.81 -12.77
CA ASP A 273 19.02 20.39 -11.42
C ASP A 273 19.05 21.94 -11.48
N ASP A 274 18.82 22.52 -12.65
CA ASP A 274 18.90 23.96 -12.92
C ASP A 274 17.74 24.45 -13.81
N ASP A 275 16.55 23.87 -13.61
CA ASP A 275 15.30 24.23 -14.29
C ASP A 275 15.41 24.23 -15.83
N GLY A 276 16.15 23.26 -16.35
CA GLY A 276 16.32 22.97 -17.78
C GLY A 276 17.35 23.83 -18.50
N ASP A 277 18.20 24.57 -17.78
CA ASP A 277 19.35 25.27 -18.37
C ASP A 277 20.40 24.26 -18.87
N THR A 278 20.63 23.18 -18.12
CA THR A 278 21.43 22.02 -18.51
C THR A 278 20.71 20.71 -18.18
N TRP A 279 21.02 19.68 -18.97
CA TRP A 279 20.40 18.36 -18.86
C TRP A 279 21.46 17.27 -18.83
N THR A 280 21.23 16.27 -17.97
CA THR A 280 22.06 15.08 -17.84
C THR A 280 21.32 13.86 -18.40
N PRO A 281 21.91 13.10 -19.34
CA PRO A 281 21.30 11.88 -19.85
C PRO A 281 21.30 10.78 -18.79
N THR A 282 20.25 9.97 -18.80
CA THR A 282 20.08 8.83 -17.91
C THR A 282 20.04 7.53 -18.72
N THR A 283 20.07 6.37 -18.05
CA THR A 283 19.80 5.08 -18.70
C THR A 283 18.30 4.84 -18.97
N GLY A 284 17.42 5.76 -18.58
CA GLY A 284 15.99 5.72 -18.88
C GLY A 284 15.23 4.62 -18.15
N ALA A 285 14.59 3.73 -18.91
CA ALA A 285 13.59 2.79 -18.42
C ALA A 285 14.13 1.59 -17.61
N GLY A 286 15.44 1.50 -17.36
CA GLY A 286 16.04 0.28 -16.80
C GLY A 286 16.01 -0.90 -17.77
N ILE A 287 16.21 -2.12 -17.26
CA ILE A 287 16.26 -3.33 -18.09
C ILE A 287 14.87 -3.97 -18.18
N ASN A 288 14.38 -4.17 -19.40
CA ASN A 288 13.14 -4.88 -19.72
C ASN A 288 11.86 -4.23 -19.17
N SER A 289 11.73 -2.93 -19.35
CA SER A 289 10.48 -2.20 -19.10
C SER A 289 9.41 -2.46 -20.16
N GLY A 290 8.21 -1.97 -19.87
CA GLY A 290 7.04 -1.98 -20.76
C GLY A 290 7.18 -1.04 -21.95
N VAL A 291 6.22 -1.14 -22.87
CA VAL A 291 6.19 -0.42 -24.16
C VAL A 291 5.22 0.74 -24.20
N ASP A 292 4.40 0.91 -23.16
CA ASP A 292 3.33 1.91 -23.12
C ASP A 292 3.16 2.48 -21.71
N HIS A 293 2.49 3.63 -21.64
CA HIS A 293 2.01 4.27 -20.43
C HIS A 293 3.08 4.46 -19.35
N GLN A 294 4.12 5.23 -19.69
CA GLN A 294 5.24 5.43 -18.77
C GLN A 294 4.86 6.38 -17.62
N THR A 295 5.53 6.20 -16.49
CA THR A 295 5.48 7.15 -15.39
C THR A 295 6.83 7.21 -14.68
N ILE A 296 7.18 8.41 -14.24
CA ILE A 296 8.31 8.65 -13.34
C ILE A 296 7.80 9.26 -12.04
N GLY A 297 8.38 8.85 -10.93
CA GLY A 297 8.17 9.47 -9.63
C GLY A 297 9.30 9.11 -8.67
N GLY A 298 9.31 9.75 -7.50
CA GLY A 298 10.39 9.58 -6.55
C GLY A 298 10.06 10.18 -5.20
N GLY A 299 10.85 9.79 -4.21
CA GLY A 299 10.72 10.19 -2.82
C GLY A 299 11.74 9.47 -1.93
N PRO A 300 11.65 9.63 -0.60
CA PRO A 300 12.59 8.99 0.33
C PRO A 300 12.65 7.47 0.12
N PHE A 301 13.82 6.88 0.38
CA PHE A 301 13.93 5.42 0.44
C PHE A 301 13.16 4.89 1.65
N ALA A 302 12.45 3.77 1.46
CA ALA A 302 11.91 2.97 2.54
C ALA A 302 13.03 2.28 3.33
N ASP A 303 12.83 2.17 4.65
CA ASP A 303 13.80 1.62 5.61
C ASP A 303 14.16 0.14 5.33
N ASN A 304 13.21 -0.62 4.77
CA ASN A 304 13.36 -2.05 4.53
C ASN A 304 14.02 -2.40 3.18
N GLY A 305 14.32 -1.39 2.36
CA GLY A 305 14.87 -1.58 1.02
C GLY A 305 16.34 -1.20 0.88
N VAL A 306 16.87 -1.31 -0.35
CA VAL A 306 18.19 -0.78 -0.67
C VAL A 306 18.15 0.75 -0.65
N GLY A 307 19.05 1.39 0.09
CA GLY A 307 19.13 2.85 0.20
C GLY A 307 19.85 3.52 -0.97
N ALA A 308 20.25 4.78 -0.77
CA ALA A 308 21.01 5.55 -1.75
C ALA A 308 22.43 4.98 -1.98
N LEU A 309 22.85 4.95 -3.24
CA LEU A 309 24.23 4.66 -3.69
C LEU A 309 25.05 5.94 -3.93
N THR A 310 24.42 7.10 -3.87
CA THR A 310 25.05 8.42 -4.04
C THR A 310 24.60 9.38 -2.94
N SER A 311 24.99 10.65 -3.03
CA SER A 311 24.50 11.70 -2.13
C SER A 311 23.07 12.15 -2.42
N TYR A 312 22.45 11.70 -3.51
CA TYR A 312 21.06 12.03 -3.81
C TYR A 312 20.13 11.23 -2.85
N PRO A 313 19.26 11.90 -2.08
CA PRO A 313 18.61 11.29 -0.92
C PRO A 313 17.38 10.43 -1.24
N ASN A 314 16.86 10.52 -2.47
CA ASN A 314 15.59 9.92 -2.85
C ASN A 314 15.78 8.79 -3.89
N ALA A 315 14.92 7.78 -3.79
CA ALA A 315 14.72 6.82 -4.86
C ALA A 315 14.01 7.48 -6.04
N VAL A 316 14.31 7.01 -7.26
CA VAL A 316 13.55 7.38 -8.46
C VAL A 316 13.04 6.10 -9.13
N TYR A 317 11.76 6.07 -9.46
CA TYR A 317 11.08 4.94 -10.05
C TYR A 317 10.64 5.27 -11.46
N TYR A 318 10.91 4.36 -12.38
CA TYR A 318 10.34 4.34 -13.71
C TYR A 318 9.37 3.16 -13.78
N CYS A 319 8.11 3.39 -14.10
CA CYS A 319 7.15 2.32 -14.33
C CYS A 319 6.52 2.45 -15.72
N SER A 320 6.12 1.32 -16.29
CA SER A 320 5.45 1.25 -17.59
C SER A 320 4.66 -0.05 -17.73
N GLN A 321 3.73 -0.07 -18.66
CA GLN A 321 2.97 -1.26 -19.03
C GLN A 321 3.54 -1.95 -20.25
N ASP A 322 3.52 -3.28 -20.19
CA ASP A 322 3.65 -4.16 -21.34
C ASP A 322 2.28 -4.81 -21.62
N ILE A 323 2.23 -5.71 -22.61
CA ILE A 323 1.01 -6.39 -23.03
C ILE A 323 0.40 -7.24 -21.90
N ALA A 324 1.24 -7.87 -21.08
CA ALA A 324 0.81 -8.89 -20.11
C ALA A 324 0.99 -8.48 -18.64
N ASP A 325 1.76 -7.44 -18.38
CA ASP A 325 2.18 -7.02 -17.05
C ASP A 325 2.46 -5.50 -17.00
N ALA A 326 2.50 -4.96 -15.80
CA ALA A 326 3.11 -3.67 -15.54
C ALA A 326 4.39 -3.88 -14.74
N LEU A 327 5.41 -3.08 -15.03
CA LEU A 327 6.73 -3.23 -14.43
C LEU A 327 7.24 -1.89 -13.89
N CYS A 328 8.03 -1.95 -12.83
CA CYS A 328 8.75 -0.81 -12.28
C CYS A 328 10.23 -1.13 -12.12
N ALA A 329 11.10 -0.19 -12.51
CA ALA A 329 12.52 -0.19 -12.21
C ALA A 329 12.86 0.92 -11.20
N SER A 330 13.71 0.61 -10.24
CA SER A 330 14.19 1.56 -9.24
C SER A 330 15.60 2.07 -9.58
N SER A 331 15.85 3.32 -9.22
CA SER A 331 17.15 3.98 -9.24
C SER A 331 17.55 4.38 -7.83
N HIS A 332 18.80 4.07 -7.49
CA HIS A 332 19.42 4.37 -6.20
C HIS A 332 20.52 5.44 -6.32
N ASP A 333 20.70 6.04 -7.50
CA ASP A 333 21.74 7.03 -7.79
C ASP A 333 21.15 8.37 -8.30
N GLY A 334 19.92 8.66 -7.90
CA GLY A 334 19.20 9.89 -8.25
C GLY A 334 18.66 9.91 -9.67
N GLY A 335 18.31 8.74 -10.22
CA GLY A 335 17.75 8.58 -11.55
C GLY A 335 18.78 8.60 -12.67
N LEU A 336 20.08 8.44 -12.37
CA LEU A 336 21.12 8.36 -13.38
C LEU A 336 21.12 6.97 -14.06
N THR A 337 21.04 5.92 -13.25
CA THR A 337 20.91 4.54 -13.70
C THR A 337 19.74 3.82 -13.02
N TYR A 338 19.16 2.83 -13.70
CA TYR A 338 18.03 2.03 -13.22
C TYR A 338 18.36 0.55 -13.24
N GLY A 339 17.86 -0.18 -12.25
CA GLY A 339 17.95 -1.63 -12.19
C GLY A 339 17.05 -2.34 -13.22
N PRO A 340 16.98 -3.69 -13.16
CA PRO A 340 15.97 -4.45 -13.85
C PRO A 340 14.56 -4.04 -13.41
N ALA A 341 13.62 -3.98 -14.36
CA ALA A 341 12.22 -3.78 -14.05
C ALA A 341 11.62 -5.05 -13.43
N VAL A 342 10.87 -4.87 -12.35
CA VAL A 342 10.16 -5.92 -11.61
C VAL A 342 8.66 -5.83 -11.94
N PRO A 343 7.98 -6.94 -12.28
CA PRO A 343 6.54 -6.93 -12.46
C PRO A 343 5.82 -6.54 -11.16
N ILE A 344 4.94 -5.54 -11.23
CA ILE A 344 4.13 -5.08 -10.08
C ILE A 344 2.71 -5.66 -10.08
N TYR A 345 2.24 -6.13 -11.24
CA TYR A 345 1.07 -6.98 -11.41
C TYR A 345 0.99 -7.53 -12.83
N ASP A 346 0.16 -8.55 -13.04
CA ASP A 346 -0.17 -9.10 -14.36
C ASP A 346 -1.66 -8.98 -14.73
N LEU A 347 -2.03 -9.41 -15.94
CA LEU A 347 -3.40 -9.37 -16.46
C LEU A 347 -4.42 -10.21 -15.65
N THR A 348 -3.97 -11.13 -14.79
CA THR A 348 -4.85 -11.88 -13.90
C THR A 348 -5.26 -11.06 -12.68
N GLN A 349 -4.47 -10.03 -12.33
CA GLN A 349 -4.70 -9.15 -11.19
C GLN A 349 -5.35 -7.83 -11.63
N CYS A 350 -4.79 -7.17 -12.64
CA CYS A 350 -5.24 -5.87 -13.12
C CYS A 350 -5.13 -5.74 -14.64
N GLY A 351 -6.00 -4.93 -15.24
CA GLY A 351 -6.02 -4.63 -16.66
C GLY A 351 -6.17 -3.14 -16.95
N GLY A 352 -5.91 -2.76 -18.21
CA GLY A 352 -5.87 -1.35 -18.63
C GLY A 352 -4.73 -0.57 -17.97
N LEU A 353 -4.67 0.73 -18.25
CA LEU A 353 -3.56 1.62 -17.88
C LEU A 353 -3.52 1.97 -16.38
N HIS A 354 -2.36 1.84 -15.73
CA HIS A 354 -2.12 2.33 -14.36
C HIS A 354 -2.07 3.85 -14.30
N GLY A 355 -2.22 4.43 -13.12
CA GLY A 355 -1.86 5.83 -12.89
C GLY A 355 -0.36 6.01 -12.66
N HIS A 356 -0.01 7.20 -12.16
CA HIS A 356 1.38 7.57 -11.94
C HIS A 356 1.90 7.09 -10.59
N VAL A 357 3.15 6.61 -10.58
CA VAL A 357 3.85 6.20 -9.35
C VAL A 357 3.97 7.37 -8.36
N LYS A 358 3.72 7.08 -7.09
CA LYS A 358 3.87 8.01 -5.95
C LYS A 358 4.63 7.34 -4.82
N VAL A 359 5.37 8.14 -4.07
CA VAL A 359 6.14 7.68 -2.90
C VAL A 359 5.62 8.42 -1.67
N ASP A 360 5.34 7.70 -0.60
CA ASP A 360 4.98 8.29 0.68
C ASP A 360 6.17 9.09 1.24
N PRO A 361 5.98 10.37 1.62
CA PRO A 361 7.07 11.22 2.05
C PRO A 361 7.64 10.87 3.44
N VAL A 362 7.03 9.94 4.16
CA VAL A 362 7.44 9.53 5.51
C VAL A 362 8.05 8.13 5.49
N SER A 363 7.30 7.13 5.00
CA SER A 363 7.73 5.74 5.00
C SER A 363 8.57 5.34 3.79
N GLY A 364 8.56 6.12 2.71
CA GLY A 364 9.16 5.73 1.43
C GLY A 364 8.38 4.64 0.69
N THR A 365 7.20 4.26 1.15
CA THR A 365 6.36 3.26 0.48
C THR A 365 5.96 3.75 -0.91
N VAL A 366 6.11 2.89 -1.91
CA VAL A 366 5.84 3.17 -3.32
C VAL A 366 4.44 2.68 -3.67
N TYR A 367 3.68 3.48 -4.41
CA TYR A 367 2.31 3.20 -4.82
C TYR A 367 2.12 3.43 -6.31
N VAL A 368 1.55 2.45 -7.01
CA VAL A 368 1.11 2.57 -8.40
C VAL A 368 -0.37 2.20 -8.49
N PRO A 369 -1.28 3.18 -8.61
CA PRO A 369 -2.72 2.91 -8.64
C PRO A 369 -3.14 2.30 -9.98
N ASN A 370 -4.12 1.41 -9.98
CA ASN A 370 -4.78 0.93 -11.20
C ASN A 370 -6.30 0.89 -11.00
N LYS A 371 -7.04 1.40 -11.98
CA LYS A 371 -8.51 1.50 -11.93
C LYS A 371 -9.25 0.21 -12.31
N GLY A 372 -8.56 -0.78 -12.87
CA GLY A 372 -9.15 -1.93 -13.54
C GLY A 372 -8.70 -3.27 -12.97
N CYS A 373 -8.88 -3.48 -11.66
CA CYS A 373 -8.49 -4.72 -10.98
C CYS A 373 -9.73 -5.51 -10.60
N GLY A 374 -10.12 -6.46 -11.46
CA GLY A 374 -11.41 -7.15 -11.38
C GLY A 374 -12.58 -6.18 -11.57
N ALA A 375 -13.50 -6.13 -10.61
CA ALA A 375 -14.63 -5.20 -10.59
C ALA A 375 -14.31 -3.85 -9.91
N GLY A 376 -13.09 -3.66 -9.41
CA GLY A 376 -12.70 -2.52 -8.59
C GLY A 376 -11.41 -1.84 -9.03
N GLN A 377 -10.88 -1.01 -8.12
CA GLN A 377 -9.60 -0.33 -8.24
C GLN A 377 -8.64 -0.93 -7.21
N ALA A 378 -7.35 -0.93 -7.51
CA ALA A 378 -6.32 -1.35 -6.57
C ALA A 378 -5.10 -0.45 -6.68
N VAL A 379 -4.11 -0.72 -5.83
CA VAL A 379 -2.82 -0.08 -5.85
C VAL A 379 -1.76 -1.16 -5.67
N ALA A 380 -0.76 -1.18 -6.55
CA ALA A 380 0.45 -1.96 -6.31
C ALA A 380 1.30 -1.19 -5.29
N VAL A 381 1.79 -1.91 -4.27
CA VAL A 381 2.48 -1.32 -3.12
C VAL A 381 3.82 -2.01 -2.95
N SER A 382 4.88 -1.23 -2.75
CA SER A 382 6.20 -1.74 -2.38
C SER A 382 6.71 -1.00 -1.15
N GLU A 383 7.05 -1.73 -0.10
CA GLU A 383 7.63 -1.20 1.14
C GLU A 383 9.16 -1.38 1.22
N ASP A 384 9.78 -1.85 0.14
CA ASP A 384 11.19 -2.29 0.10
C ASP A 384 11.99 -1.69 -1.08
N ASN A 385 11.58 -0.51 -1.54
CA ASN A 385 12.18 0.21 -2.66
C ASN A 385 12.10 -0.50 -4.02
N GLY A 386 11.03 -1.26 -4.27
CA GLY A 386 10.72 -1.88 -5.55
C GLY A 386 11.46 -3.21 -5.76
N LEU A 387 11.80 -3.90 -4.67
CA LEU A 387 12.32 -5.26 -4.77
C LEU A 387 11.19 -6.26 -4.97
N HIS A 388 10.02 -6.03 -4.36
CA HIS A 388 8.84 -6.91 -4.44
C HIS A 388 7.53 -6.16 -4.68
#